data_AF-A0A1V4LYP7-F1
#
_entry.id   AF-A0A1V4LYP7-F1
#
_cell.length_a   1.000
_cell.length_b   1.000
_cell.length_c   1.000
_cell.angle_alpha   90.00
_cell.angle_beta   90.00
_cell.angle_gamma   90.00
#
_symmetry.space_group_name_H-M   'P 1'
#
loop_
_entity.id
_entity.type
_entity.pdbx_description
1 polymer ?
#
loop_
_entity_poly.entity_id
_entity_poly.type
_entity_poly.pdbx_seq_one_letter_code
_entity_poly.pdbx_strand_id
1 'polypeptide(L)'
;MNNKKGKKPVKKSIKYRYLVQLLFFVLIAAIAVNKTLVETGGGVAWLSTASLHAICPFGGVVTLYELVTQGDLIQRIHLSSLVLMGLVFTLALVAGPVFCGWICPLGSVQEWFSRLGRRIFKKNFNQFVPRRLDGFLRYGRYLVLAWVVYATARSASLVFSNYDPYQALFSLWEEDLAVPGAIILAVTLLGALFVERPWCKYACPYGALLGLFNKVRIFKIRRNPGTCISCKQCDRACPMNIQVSETEVVKDVQCISCLACTSESQCPVADTVNLQIRSFRKEES
;
A
#
# COMPACT_ATOMS: atom_id res chain seq x y z
N MET A 1 41.79 13.76 0.59
CA MET A 1 40.57 13.57 -0.23
C MET A 1 40.52 12.15 -0.77
N ASN A 2 39.83 11.23 -0.09
CA ASN A 2 39.85 9.82 -0.49
C ASN A 2 38.63 9.49 -1.38
N ASN A 3 38.92 9.32 -2.67
CA ASN A 3 37.98 9.00 -3.74
C ASN A 3 37.51 7.53 -3.62
N LYS A 4 36.58 7.24 -2.71
CA LYS A 4 35.84 5.98 -2.75
C LYS A 4 34.76 6.08 -3.83
N LYS A 5 35.13 5.75 -5.07
CA LYS A 5 34.19 5.42 -6.15
C LYS A 5 33.22 4.37 -5.63
N GLY A 6 32.03 4.80 -5.20
CA GLY A 6 30.99 3.94 -4.66
C GLY A 6 30.62 2.87 -5.68
N LYS A 7 30.91 1.61 -5.38
CA LYS A 7 30.35 0.47 -6.10
C LYS A 7 28.83 0.66 -6.12
N LYS A 8 28.23 0.71 -7.32
CA LYS A 8 26.78 0.85 -7.49
C LYS A 8 26.08 -0.26 -6.69
N PRO A 9 25.24 0.04 -5.69
CA PRO A 9 24.50 -1.00 -4.98
C PRO A 9 23.58 -1.72 -5.98
N VAL A 10 23.53 -3.03 -5.80
CA VAL A 10 22.92 -4.00 -6.72
C VAL A 10 21.40 -3.78 -6.75
N LYS A 11 20.83 -3.54 -7.95
CA LYS A 11 19.37 -3.41 -8.22
C LYS A 11 18.53 -4.68 -7.96
N LYS A 12 18.94 -5.58 -7.05
CA LYS A 12 18.28 -6.89 -6.83
C LYS A 12 16.96 -6.75 -6.08
N SER A 13 16.91 -5.99 -4.99
CA SER A 13 15.73 -5.88 -4.11
C SER A 13 14.48 -5.36 -4.83
N ILE A 14 14.65 -4.43 -5.77
CA ILE A 14 13.55 -3.86 -6.56
C ILE A 14 12.90 -4.91 -7.47
N LYS A 15 13.70 -5.81 -8.07
CA LYS A 15 13.18 -6.86 -8.95
C LYS A 15 12.29 -7.85 -8.20
N TYR A 16 12.71 -8.26 -7.00
CA TYR A 16 11.92 -9.16 -6.15
C TYR A 16 10.58 -8.53 -5.75
N ARG A 17 10.56 -7.24 -5.40
CA ARG A 17 9.29 -6.55 -5.11
C ARG A 17 8.32 -6.58 -6.28
N TYR A 18 8.81 -6.32 -7.50
CA TYR A 18 7.95 -6.38 -8.69
C TYR A 18 7.49 -7.79 -9.02
N LEU A 19 8.34 -8.80 -8.81
CA LEU A 19 7.96 -10.20 -8.96
C LEU A 19 6.81 -10.57 -8.01
N VAL A 20 6.93 -10.20 -6.73
CA VAL A 20 5.89 -10.44 -5.72
C VAL A 20 4.60 -9.71 -6.10
N GLN A 21 4.67 -8.43 -6.47
CA GLN A 21 3.50 -7.67 -6.91
C GLN A 21 2.80 -8.31 -8.10
N LEU A 22 3.56 -8.75 -9.11
CA LEU A 22 3.01 -9.40 -10.30
C LEU A 22 2.38 -10.76 -9.96
N LEU A 23 3.04 -11.57 -9.13
CA LEU A 23 2.52 -12.85 -8.67
C LEU A 23 1.18 -12.68 -7.95
N PHE A 24 1.10 -11.77 -6.98
CA PHE A 24 -0.15 -11.51 -6.26
C PHE A 24 -1.23 -10.89 -7.15
N PHE A 25 -0.85 -10.01 -8.08
CA PHE A 25 -1.80 -9.46 -9.05
C PHE A 25 -2.42 -10.56 -9.91
N VAL A 26 -1.58 -11.44 -10.49
CA VAL A 26 -2.04 -12.57 -11.33
C VAL A 26 -2.88 -13.54 -10.52
N LEU A 27 -2.46 -13.87 -9.30
CA LEU A 27 -3.22 -14.75 -8.40
C LEU A 27 -4.62 -14.20 -8.12
N ILE A 28 -4.71 -12.92 -7.76
CA ILE A 28 -6.00 -12.29 -7.41
C ILE A 28 -6.87 -12.12 -8.65
N ALA A 29 -6.29 -11.73 -9.79
CA ALA A 29 -7.01 -11.67 -11.06
C ALA A 29 -7.55 -13.05 -11.47
N ALA A 30 -6.76 -14.12 -11.32
CA ALA A 30 -7.20 -15.49 -11.61
C ALA A 30 -8.36 -15.94 -10.69
N ILE A 31 -8.31 -15.60 -9.40
CA ILE A 31 -9.41 -15.88 -8.46
C ILE A 31 -10.68 -15.12 -8.89
N ALA A 32 -10.53 -13.84 -9.24
CA ALA A 32 -11.62 -12.98 -9.65
C ALA A 32 -12.29 -13.48 -10.94
N VAL A 33 -11.50 -13.89 -11.94
CA VAL A 33 -11.98 -14.48 -13.19
C VAL A 33 -12.58 -15.88 -12.96
N ASN A 34 -11.99 -16.71 -12.08
CA ASN A 34 -12.58 -18.02 -11.81
C ASN A 34 -13.96 -17.91 -11.15
N LYS A 35 -14.21 -16.88 -10.34
CA LYS A 35 -15.54 -16.62 -9.77
C LYS A 35 -16.59 -16.46 -10.89
N THR A 36 -16.31 -15.66 -11.91
CA THR A 36 -17.23 -15.47 -13.04
C THR A 36 -17.34 -16.71 -13.93
N LEU A 37 -16.28 -17.52 -14.05
CA LEU A 37 -16.36 -18.83 -14.72
C LEU A 37 -17.21 -19.85 -13.96
N VAL A 38 -17.21 -19.84 -12.62
CA VAL A 38 -18.08 -20.71 -11.83
C VAL A 38 -19.55 -20.31 -12.00
N GLU A 39 -19.84 -19.00 -12.02
CA GLU A 39 -21.19 -18.47 -12.28
C GLU A 39 -21.72 -18.85 -13.68
N THR A 40 -20.83 -19.06 -14.66
CA THR A 40 -21.15 -19.50 -16.03
C THR A 40 -21.01 -21.01 -16.27
N GLY A 41 -20.76 -21.81 -15.22
CA GLY A 41 -20.80 -23.27 -15.26
C GLY A 41 -19.51 -24.00 -15.67
N GLY A 42 -18.38 -23.29 -15.79
CA GLY A 42 -17.08 -23.85 -16.23
C GLY A 42 -15.91 -23.72 -15.26
N GLY A 43 -16.11 -23.12 -14.07
CA GLY A 43 -15.02 -22.81 -13.14
C GLY A 43 -14.66 -23.93 -12.16
N VAL A 44 -13.45 -23.85 -11.59
CA VAL A 44 -12.98 -24.78 -10.55
C VAL A 44 -13.59 -24.42 -9.19
N ALA A 45 -14.42 -25.32 -8.65
CA ALA A 45 -15.20 -25.10 -7.44
C ALA A 45 -14.35 -24.78 -6.19
N TRP A 46 -13.15 -25.35 -6.05
CA TRP A 46 -12.28 -25.08 -4.88
C TRP A 46 -11.76 -23.63 -4.85
N LEU A 47 -11.48 -23.00 -5.99
CA LEU A 47 -11.00 -21.61 -6.03
C LEU A 47 -12.11 -20.58 -5.72
N SER A 48 -13.39 -20.94 -5.85
CA SER A 48 -14.52 -20.03 -5.61
C SER A 48 -14.73 -19.65 -4.13
N THR A 49 -14.20 -20.45 -3.20
CA THR A 49 -14.28 -20.16 -1.75
C THR A 49 -13.30 -19.08 -1.31
N ALA A 50 -12.32 -18.71 -2.13
CA ALA A 50 -11.50 -17.54 -1.91
C ALA A 50 -12.26 -16.29 -2.38
N SER A 51 -13.24 -15.85 -1.57
CA SER A 51 -13.96 -14.61 -1.85
C SER A 51 -12.97 -13.44 -1.97
N LEU A 52 -13.18 -12.55 -2.94
CA LEU A 52 -12.36 -11.33 -3.11
C LEU A 52 -12.30 -10.48 -1.83
N HIS A 53 -13.34 -10.60 -0.98
CA HIS A 53 -13.41 -10.02 0.36
C HIS A 53 -12.48 -10.67 1.39
N ALA A 54 -12.14 -11.96 1.26
CA ALA A 54 -11.14 -12.59 2.12
C ALA A 54 -9.76 -11.95 1.91
N ILE A 55 -9.43 -11.60 0.67
CA ILE A 55 -8.12 -11.04 0.32
C ILE A 55 -8.03 -9.54 0.66
N CYS A 56 -9.17 -8.85 0.75
CA CYS A 56 -9.23 -7.48 1.24
C CYS A 56 -9.38 -7.46 2.77
N PRO A 57 -8.31 -7.17 3.54
CA PRO A 57 -8.34 -7.14 5.01
C PRO A 57 -9.32 -6.12 5.61
N PHE A 58 -9.93 -5.26 4.79
CA PHE A 58 -10.99 -4.34 5.21
C PHE A 58 -12.30 -5.07 5.55
N GLY A 59 -12.61 -6.18 4.85
CA GLY A 59 -13.78 -6.99 5.16
C GLY A 59 -13.79 -7.48 6.61
N GLY A 60 -12.61 -7.85 7.14
CA GLY A 60 -12.46 -8.27 8.53
C GLY A 60 -12.73 -7.16 9.56
N VAL A 61 -12.39 -5.89 9.27
CA VAL A 61 -12.61 -4.77 10.19
C VAL A 61 -14.10 -4.45 10.30
N VAL A 62 -14.81 -4.47 9.17
CA VAL A 62 -16.26 -4.24 9.14
C VAL A 62 -17.00 -5.43 9.74
N THR A 63 -16.60 -6.66 9.42
CA THR A 63 -17.10 -7.88 10.08
C THR A 63 -16.92 -7.83 11.59
N LEU A 64 -15.78 -7.33 12.09
CA LEU A 64 -15.56 -7.16 13.52
C LEU A 64 -16.52 -6.12 14.13
N TYR A 65 -16.79 -5.02 13.43
CA TYR A 65 -17.74 -4.01 13.88
C TYR A 65 -19.18 -4.55 13.90
N GLU A 66 -19.59 -5.28 12.88
CA GLU A 66 -20.89 -5.97 12.83
C GLU A 66 -21.01 -6.99 13.96
N LEU A 67 -19.97 -7.79 14.22
CA LEU A 67 -19.94 -8.74 15.33
C LEU A 67 -20.10 -8.06 16.70
N VAL A 68 -19.41 -6.93 16.90
CA VAL A 68 -19.45 -6.19 18.17
C VAL A 68 -20.80 -5.48 18.37
N THR A 69 -21.45 -5.03 17.30
CA THR A 69 -22.69 -4.23 17.40
C THR A 69 -23.97 -5.05 17.29
N GLN A 70 -23.97 -6.13 16.50
CA GLN A 70 -25.17 -6.93 16.20
C GLN A 70 -25.16 -8.31 16.90
N GLY A 71 -24.02 -8.77 17.41
CA GLY A 71 -23.92 -9.99 18.22
C GLY A 71 -24.14 -11.31 17.47
N ASP A 72 -24.33 -11.28 16.14
CA ASP A 72 -24.63 -12.47 15.34
C ASP A 72 -23.38 -12.95 14.57
N LEU A 73 -22.97 -14.21 14.78
CA LEU A 73 -21.76 -14.80 14.21
C LEU A 73 -22.14 -15.91 13.21
N ILE A 74 -22.30 -15.57 11.93
CA ILE A 74 -22.52 -16.58 10.88
C ILE A 74 -21.18 -17.34 10.65
N GLN A 75 -21.10 -18.54 11.22
CA GLN A 75 -19.87 -19.25 11.62
C GLN A 75 -18.84 -19.61 10.54
N ARG A 76 -19.07 -19.39 9.23
CA ARG A 76 -18.13 -19.85 8.17
C ARG A 76 -17.49 -18.77 7.30
N ILE A 77 -18.13 -17.63 7.10
CA ILE A 77 -17.64 -16.57 6.19
C ILE A 77 -16.84 -15.49 6.95
N HIS A 78 -17.12 -15.33 8.25
CA HIS A 78 -16.46 -14.33 9.10
C HIS A 78 -15.10 -14.79 9.65
N LEU A 79 -14.87 -16.10 9.88
CA LEU A 79 -13.65 -16.59 10.51
C LEU A 79 -12.40 -16.37 9.63
N SER A 80 -12.49 -16.65 8.33
CA SER A 80 -11.38 -16.46 7.38
C SER A 80 -10.99 -14.98 7.25
N SER A 81 -11.97 -14.10 7.17
CA SER A 81 -11.78 -12.64 7.13
C SER A 81 -11.14 -12.10 8.41
N LEU A 82 -11.54 -12.62 9.57
CA LEU A 82 -10.96 -12.25 10.87
C LEU A 82 -9.51 -12.74 11.02
N VAL A 83 -9.22 -13.97 10.59
CA VAL A 83 -7.85 -14.51 10.59
C VAL A 83 -6.94 -13.69 9.68
N LEU A 84 -7.40 -13.34 8.48
CA LEU A 84 -6.62 -12.53 7.53
C LEU A 84 -6.41 -11.11 8.03
N MET A 85 -7.42 -10.48 8.64
CA MET A 85 -7.26 -9.19 9.30
C MET A 85 -6.22 -9.29 10.43
N GLY A 86 -6.34 -10.28 11.32
CA GLY A 86 -5.39 -10.51 12.40
C GLY A 86 -3.96 -10.67 11.90
N LEU A 87 -3.77 -11.43 10.82
CA LEU A 87 -2.47 -11.60 10.17
C LEU A 87 -1.94 -10.26 9.63
N VAL A 88 -2.73 -9.50 8.88
CA VAL A 88 -2.25 -8.23 8.29
C VAL A 88 -1.98 -7.17 9.37
N PHE A 89 -2.78 -7.12 10.43
CA PHE A 89 -2.53 -6.23 11.57
C PHE A 89 -1.27 -6.64 12.33
N THR A 90 -1.04 -7.94 12.51
CA THR A 90 0.20 -8.46 13.12
C THR A 90 1.40 -8.09 12.26
N LEU A 91 1.31 -8.28 10.94
CA LEU A 91 2.36 -7.85 10.01
C LEU A 91 2.57 -6.33 10.06
N ALA A 92 1.50 -5.55 10.21
CA ALA A 92 1.57 -4.10 10.38
C ALA A 92 2.28 -3.70 11.67
N LEU A 93 2.04 -4.42 12.76
CA LEU A 93 2.75 -4.24 14.03
C LEU A 93 4.23 -4.67 13.92
N VAL A 94 4.53 -5.70 13.16
CA VAL A 94 5.92 -6.18 13.03
C VAL A 94 6.72 -5.26 12.10
N ALA A 95 6.25 -5.00 10.88
CA ALA A 95 7.04 -4.34 9.83
C ALA A 95 6.36 -3.09 9.21
N GLY A 96 5.21 -2.67 9.73
CA GLY A 96 4.40 -1.60 9.15
C GLY A 96 3.56 -2.07 7.95
N PRO A 97 2.99 -1.16 7.15
CA PRO A 97 2.04 -1.45 6.08
C PRO A 97 2.62 -2.17 4.85
N VAL A 98 3.30 -3.32 5.04
CA VAL A 98 3.97 -4.11 4.00
C VAL A 98 2.97 -4.56 2.93
N PHE A 99 1.73 -4.88 3.31
CA PHE A 99 0.67 -5.23 2.36
C PHE A 99 0.48 -4.15 1.28
N CYS A 100 0.40 -2.88 1.67
CA CYS A 100 0.24 -1.77 0.72
C CYS A 100 1.45 -1.62 -0.22
N GLY A 101 2.66 -1.93 0.25
CA GLY A 101 3.88 -1.83 -0.55
C GLY A 101 4.15 -3.01 -1.49
N TRP A 102 3.80 -4.23 -1.08
CA TRP A 102 4.25 -5.47 -1.72
C TRP A 102 3.14 -6.31 -2.34
N ILE A 103 1.94 -6.31 -1.75
CA ILE A 103 0.87 -7.26 -2.10
C ILE A 103 -0.30 -6.57 -2.81
N CYS A 104 -0.66 -5.35 -2.39
CA CYS A 104 -1.84 -4.65 -2.88
C CYS A 104 -1.88 -4.52 -4.42
N PRO A 105 -2.86 -5.13 -5.10
CA PRO A 105 -3.01 -5.07 -6.56
C PRO A 105 -3.26 -3.66 -7.08
N LEU A 106 -4.19 -2.93 -6.47
CA LEU A 106 -4.51 -1.55 -6.87
C LEU A 106 -3.28 -0.63 -6.74
N GLY A 107 -2.47 -0.83 -5.69
CA GLY A 107 -1.19 -0.13 -5.54
C GLY A 107 -0.17 -0.50 -6.62
N SER A 108 -0.15 -1.76 -7.03
CA SER A 108 0.73 -2.27 -8.09
C SER A 108 0.34 -1.75 -9.47
N VAL A 109 -0.95 -1.71 -9.79
CA VAL A 109 -1.47 -1.10 -11.03
C VAL A 109 -1.14 0.39 -11.07
N GLN A 110 -1.43 1.14 -10.00
CA GLN A 110 -1.05 2.55 -9.92
C GLN A 110 0.46 2.74 -10.11
N GLU A 111 1.29 1.84 -9.57
CA GLU A 111 2.74 1.91 -9.75
C GLU A 111 3.18 1.64 -11.20
N TRP A 112 2.49 0.76 -11.93
CA TRP A 112 2.72 0.56 -13.37
C TRP A 112 2.36 1.80 -14.18
N PHE A 113 1.22 2.44 -13.90
CA PHE A 113 0.85 3.72 -14.51
C PHE A 113 1.86 4.82 -14.16
N SER A 114 2.30 4.90 -12.91
CA SER A 114 3.35 5.82 -12.47
C SER A 114 4.70 5.58 -13.14
N ARG A 115 5.03 4.35 -13.54
CA ARG A 115 6.23 4.08 -14.35
C ARG A 115 6.11 4.63 -15.76
N LEU A 116 4.92 4.52 -16.36
CA LEU A 116 4.62 5.15 -17.64
C LEU A 116 4.72 6.68 -17.51
N GLY A 117 4.10 7.25 -16.49
CA GLY A 117 4.21 8.67 -16.13
C GLY A 117 5.65 9.14 -15.93
N ARG A 118 6.50 8.35 -15.26
CA ARG A 118 7.94 8.62 -15.12
C ARG A 118 8.66 8.71 -16.45
N ARG A 119 8.32 7.86 -17.42
CA ARG A 119 8.94 7.91 -18.76
C ARG A 119 8.51 9.15 -19.53
N ILE A 120 7.26 9.56 -19.38
CA ILE A 120 6.67 10.72 -20.06
C ILE A 120 7.20 12.04 -19.44
N PHE A 121 7.03 12.23 -18.13
CA PHE A 121 7.30 13.49 -17.43
C PHE A 121 8.70 13.59 -16.79
N LYS A 122 9.49 12.51 -16.83
CA LYS A 122 10.89 12.44 -16.38
C LYS A 122 11.12 13.10 -15.01
N LYS A 123 11.81 14.26 -14.98
CA LYS A 123 12.23 14.95 -13.76
C LYS A 123 11.07 15.61 -13.00
N ASN A 124 9.98 15.93 -13.68
CA ASN A 124 8.83 16.62 -13.08
C ASN A 124 7.83 15.64 -12.44
N PHE A 125 7.97 14.35 -12.74
CA PHE A 125 7.11 13.31 -12.20
C PHE A 125 7.17 13.27 -10.67
N ASN A 126 6.01 13.10 -10.03
CA ASN A 126 5.84 13.09 -8.58
C ASN A 126 6.26 14.41 -7.87
N GLN A 127 6.39 15.51 -8.63
CA GLN A 127 6.64 16.87 -8.13
C GLN A 127 5.59 17.90 -8.58
N PHE A 128 4.59 17.49 -9.35
CA PHE A 128 3.50 18.36 -9.82
C PHE A 128 2.70 19.00 -8.68
N VAL A 129 2.54 18.29 -7.56
CA VAL A 129 1.81 18.80 -6.40
C VAL A 129 2.80 19.48 -5.46
N PRO A 130 2.63 20.78 -5.15
CA PRO A 130 3.53 21.49 -4.23
C PRO A 130 3.44 20.88 -2.83
N ARG A 131 4.57 20.87 -2.10
CA ARG A 131 4.69 20.18 -0.80
C ARG A 131 3.62 20.54 0.23
N ARG A 132 3.18 21.80 0.27
CA ARG A 132 2.12 22.25 1.18
C ARG A 132 0.77 21.61 0.84
N LEU A 133 0.42 21.58 -0.44
CA LEU A 133 -0.81 20.95 -0.92
C LEU A 133 -0.75 19.43 -0.76
N ASP A 134 0.39 18.82 -1.03
CA ASP A 134 0.62 17.39 -0.79
C ASP A 134 0.40 17.04 0.70
N GLY A 135 0.94 17.85 1.61
CA GLY A 135 0.72 17.71 3.04
C GLY A 135 -0.76 17.77 3.44
N PHE A 136 -1.52 18.70 2.86
CA PHE A 136 -2.96 18.84 3.11
C PHE A 136 -3.77 17.66 2.54
N LEU A 137 -3.55 17.32 1.28
CA LEU A 137 -4.26 16.23 0.59
C LEU A 137 -4.03 14.87 1.25
N ARG A 138 -2.86 14.65 1.86
CA ARG A 138 -2.57 13.44 2.65
C ARG A 138 -3.52 13.24 3.83
N TYR A 139 -4.17 14.28 4.33
CA TYR A 139 -5.20 14.15 5.37
C TYR A 139 -6.56 13.69 4.82
N GLY A 140 -6.77 13.80 3.50
CA GLY A 140 -8.00 13.36 2.83
C GLY A 140 -8.35 11.90 3.13
N ARG A 141 -7.35 11.02 3.28
CA ARG A 141 -7.57 9.60 3.59
C ARG A 141 -8.22 9.38 4.96
N TYR A 142 -8.01 10.29 5.91
CA TYR A 142 -8.67 10.24 7.22
C TYR A 142 -10.09 10.81 7.16
N LEU A 143 -10.34 11.78 6.27
CA LEU A 143 -11.70 12.24 5.99
C LEU A 143 -12.52 11.12 5.34
N VAL A 144 -11.95 10.41 4.37
CA VAL A 144 -12.58 9.22 3.77
C VAL A 144 -12.80 8.15 4.84
N LEU A 145 -11.80 7.85 5.69
CA LEU A 145 -11.97 6.90 6.78
C LEU A 145 -13.12 7.30 7.73
N ALA A 146 -13.18 8.56 8.16
CA ALA A 146 -14.24 9.06 9.03
C ALA A 146 -15.62 8.97 8.35
N TRP A 147 -15.70 9.32 7.07
CA TRP A 147 -16.93 9.19 6.28
C TRP A 147 -17.38 7.72 6.16
N VAL A 148 -16.46 6.80 5.87
CA VAL A 148 -16.77 5.36 5.78
C VAL A 148 -17.29 4.83 7.11
N VAL A 149 -16.63 5.15 8.22
CA VAL A 149 -17.08 4.74 9.56
C VAL A 149 -18.46 5.31 9.87
N TYR A 150 -18.69 6.59 9.58
CA TYR A 150 -19.99 7.25 9.79
C TYR A 150 -21.10 6.63 8.92
N ALA A 151 -20.83 6.43 7.63
CA ALA A 151 -21.80 5.85 6.68
C ALA A 151 -22.17 4.42 7.10
N THR A 152 -21.17 3.58 7.39
CA THR A 152 -21.39 2.21 7.87
C THR A 152 -22.16 2.19 9.20
N ALA A 153 -21.86 3.08 10.13
CA ALA A 153 -22.60 3.18 11.39
C ALA A 153 -24.07 3.59 11.21
N ARG A 154 -24.40 4.35 10.16
CA ARG A 154 -25.77 4.80 9.86
C ARG A 154 -26.58 3.80 9.04
N SER A 155 -25.95 3.14 8.08
CA SER A 155 -26.65 2.28 7.11
C SER A 155 -26.58 0.79 7.42
N ALA A 156 -25.77 0.38 8.40
CA ALA A 156 -25.46 -1.03 8.70
C ALA A 156 -25.06 -1.84 7.47
N SER A 157 -24.49 -1.17 6.46
CA SER A 157 -24.14 -1.74 5.16
C SER A 157 -22.84 -1.14 4.63
N LEU A 158 -22.15 -1.88 3.76
CA LEU A 158 -20.90 -1.44 3.14
C LEU A 158 -21.15 -0.48 1.97
N VAL A 159 -21.59 0.75 2.27
CA VAL A 159 -21.77 1.82 1.26
C VAL A 159 -20.47 2.08 0.49
N PHE A 160 -19.32 1.95 1.16
CA PHE A 160 -18.00 2.14 0.55
C PHE A 160 -17.69 1.17 -0.61
N SER A 161 -18.30 -0.01 -0.62
CA SER A 161 -18.12 -1.01 -1.68
C SER A 161 -18.37 -0.40 -3.07
N ASN A 162 -19.41 0.42 -3.20
CA ASN A 162 -19.77 1.06 -4.47
C ASN A 162 -18.77 2.14 -4.94
N TYR A 163 -17.92 2.64 -4.03
CA TYR A 163 -16.95 3.70 -4.29
C TYR A 163 -15.50 3.20 -4.25
N ASP A 164 -15.28 1.90 -3.98
CA ASP A 164 -13.93 1.35 -3.83
C ASP A 164 -13.31 1.07 -5.21
N PRO A 165 -12.25 1.80 -5.63
CA PRO A 165 -11.56 1.52 -6.88
C PRO A 165 -10.87 0.15 -6.89
N TYR A 166 -10.61 -0.46 -5.73
CA TYR A 166 -10.11 -1.84 -5.68
C TYR A 166 -11.18 -2.80 -6.21
N GLN A 167 -12.42 -2.68 -5.75
CA GLN A 167 -13.52 -3.51 -6.25
C GLN A 167 -13.79 -3.22 -7.72
N ALA A 168 -13.86 -1.93 -8.09
CA ALA A 168 -14.07 -1.55 -9.49
C ALA A 168 -13.01 -2.14 -10.43
N LEU A 169 -11.74 -2.26 -9.98
CA LEU A 169 -10.66 -2.85 -10.78
C LEU A 169 -10.87 -4.33 -11.08
N PHE A 170 -11.47 -5.08 -10.14
CA PHE A 170 -11.75 -6.50 -10.28
C PHE A 170 -13.20 -6.81 -10.68
N SER A 171 -14.02 -5.80 -10.97
CA SER A 171 -15.36 -5.97 -11.53
C SER A 171 -15.47 -5.34 -12.93
N LEU A 172 -14.34 -4.94 -13.55
CA LEU A 172 -14.32 -4.33 -14.89
C LEU A 172 -14.88 -5.23 -15.99
N TRP A 173 -14.95 -6.54 -15.75
CA TRP A 173 -15.48 -7.54 -16.67
C TRP A 173 -16.87 -8.04 -16.27
N GLU A 174 -17.41 -7.60 -15.14
CA GLU A 174 -18.76 -7.95 -14.70
C GLU A 174 -19.75 -6.91 -15.28
N GLU A 175 -20.96 -7.35 -15.62
CA GLU A 175 -21.99 -6.44 -16.16
C GLU A 175 -22.52 -5.47 -15.08
N ASP A 176 -22.39 -5.83 -13.79
CA ASP A 176 -22.81 -5.05 -12.62
C ASP A 176 -21.76 -4.02 -12.14
N LEU A 177 -21.07 -3.34 -13.06
CA LEU A 177 -20.04 -2.36 -12.69
C LEU A 177 -20.67 -1.10 -12.07
N ALA A 178 -20.40 -0.88 -10.77
CA ALA A 178 -20.78 0.35 -10.10
C ALA A 178 -20.09 1.56 -10.74
N VAL A 179 -20.89 2.40 -11.43
CA VAL A 179 -20.44 3.63 -12.11
C VAL A 179 -19.57 4.53 -11.21
N PRO A 180 -19.92 4.78 -9.92
CA PRO A 180 -19.10 5.63 -9.06
C PRO A 180 -17.69 5.07 -8.83
N GLY A 181 -17.56 3.77 -8.55
CA GLY A 181 -16.27 3.10 -8.35
C GLY A 181 -15.41 3.12 -9.61
N ALA A 182 -16.02 2.91 -10.79
CA ALA A 182 -15.33 2.98 -12.08
C ALA A 182 -14.78 4.38 -12.37
N ILE A 183 -15.55 5.44 -12.08
CA ILE A 183 -15.10 6.83 -12.22
C ILE A 183 -13.91 7.10 -11.29
N ILE A 184 -13.99 6.69 -10.02
CA ILE A 184 -12.91 6.87 -9.05
C ILE A 184 -11.65 6.10 -9.49
N LEU A 185 -11.80 4.87 -9.99
CA LEU A 185 -10.70 4.10 -10.55
C LEU A 185 -10.06 4.83 -11.73
N ALA A 186 -10.85 5.29 -12.71
CA ALA A 186 -10.33 6.02 -13.86
C ALA A 186 -9.58 7.29 -13.44
N VAL A 187 -10.16 8.11 -12.55
CA VAL A 187 -9.53 9.34 -12.03
C VAL A 187 -8.24 9.02 -11.29
N THR A 188 -8.20 7.97 -10.48
CA THR A 188 -7.00 7.60 -9.72
C THR A 188 -5.91 7.02 -10.61
N LEU A 189 -6.24 6.24 -11.64
CA LEU A 189 -5.27 5.73 -12.62
C LEU A 189 -4.71 6.85 -13.51
N LEU A 190 -5.54 7.78 -13.95
CA LEU A 190 -5.09 8.98 -14.68
C LEU A 190 -4.20 9.85 -13.78
N GLY A 191 -4.60 10.06 -12.52
CA GLY A 191 -3.79 10.76 -11.53
C GLY A 191 -2.44 10.07 -11.27
N ALA A 192 -2.39 8.73 -11.40
CA ALA A 192 -1.16 7.96 -11.20
C ALA A 192 -0.09 8.24 -12.26
N LEU A 193 -0.46 8.86 -13.39
CA LEU A 193 0.48 9.36 -14.40
C LEU A 193 1.26 10.60 -13.94
N PHE A 194 0.72 11.36 -12.98
CA PHE A 194 1.31 12.61 -12.48
C PHE A 194 1.95 12.44 -11.08
N VAL A 195 1.30 11.67 -10.21
CA VAL A 195 1.68 11.44 -8.81
C VAL A 195 1.81 9.94 -8.57
N GLU A 196 2.78 9.50 -7.76
CA GLU A 196 2.86 8.08 -7.40
C GLU A 196 1.72 7.69 -6.44
N ARG A 197 0.93 6.69 -6.85
CA ARG A 197 -0.12 6.04 -6.03
C ARG A 197 -1.10 7.05 -5.38
N PRO A 198 -1.78 7.92 -6.16
CA PRO A 198 -2.63 8.99 -5.64
C PRO A 198 -3.75 8.48 -4.72
N TRP A 199 -4.37 7.33 -5.01
CA TRP A 199 -5.40 6.75 -4.16
C TRP A 199 -4.85 6.39 -2.78
N CYS A 200 -3.73 5.66 -2.75
CA CYS A 200 -3.09 5.24 -1.50
C CYS A 200 -2.59 6.44 -0.68
N LYS A 201 -2.22 7.53 -1.34
CA LYS A 201 -1.67 8.73 -0.74
C LYS A 201 -2.73 9.67 -0.15
N TYR A 202 -3.88 9.80 -0.84
CA TYR A 202 -4.85 10.86 -0.52
C TYR A 202 -6.23 10.37 -0.09
N ALA A 203 -6.64 9.14 -0.40
CA ALA A 203 -8.04 8.73 -0.20
C ALA A 203 -8.21 7.35 0.44
N CYS A 204 -7.21 6.46 0.38
CA CYS A 204 -7.35 5.08 0.86
C CYS A 204 -7.55 4.99 2.38
N PRO A 205 -8.76 4.61 2.87
CA PRO A 205 -9.03 4.51 4.30
C PRO A 205 -8.21 3.40 4.97
N TYR A 206 -7.94 2.31 4.24
CA TYR A 206 -7.12 1.21 4.71
C TYR A 206 -5.66 1.62 4.94
N GLY A 207 -5.10 2.40 4.02
CA GLY A 207 -3.76 2.98 4.17
C GLY A 207 -3.68 3.96 5.34
N ALA A 208 -4.78 4.66 5.64
CA ALA A 208 -4.89 5.53 6.80
C ALA A 208 -4.79 4.73 8.11
N LEU A 209 -5.54 3.64 8.23
CA LEU A 209 -5.57 2.77 9.40
C LEU A 209 -4.23 2.06 9.61
N LEU A 210 -3.74 1.33 8.60
CA LEU A 210 -2.45 0.63 8.69
C LEU A 210 -1.29 1.59 8.95
N GLY A 211 -1.35 2.79 8.37
CA GLY A 211 -0.34 3.83 8.54
C GLY A 211 -0.06 4.19 9.99
N LEU A 212 -1.05 4.06 10.89
CA LEU A 212 -0.88 4.33 12.32
C LEU A 212 0.13 3.38 12.98
N PHE A 213 0.22 2.14 12.51
CA PHE A 213 1.16 1.15 13.04
C PHE A 213 2.63 1.54 12.78
N ASN A 214 2.93 2.44 11.84
CA ASN A 214 4.30 2.92 11.62
C ASN A 214 4.92 3.59 12.86
N LYS A 215 4.11 4.11 13.79
CA LYS A 215 4.59 4.70 15.04
C LYS A 215 5.13 3.63 16.00
N VAL A 216 4.41 2.51 16.11
CA VAL A 216 4.62 1.45 17.11
C VAL A 216 5.39 0.24 16.58
N ARG A 217 5.52 0.07 15.26
CA ARG A 217 6.07 -1.15 14.67
C ARG A 217 7.46 -1.55 15.20
N ILE A 218 7.75 -2.85 15.24
CA ILE A 218 9.02 -3.39 15.76
C ILE A 218 10.19 -3.07 14.81
N PHE A 219 10.05 -3.45 13.54
CA PHE A 219 11.05 -3.19 12.50
C PHE A 219 10.80 -1.82 11.87
N LYS A 220 11.73 -0.89 12.06
CA LYS A 220 11.64 0.47 11.51
C LYS A 220 12.70 0.68 10.45
N ILE A 221 12.37 1.48 9.44
CA ILE A 221 13.38 1.97 8.50
C ILE A 221 14.18 3.03 9.24
N ARG A 222 15.48 2.79 9.39
CA ARG A 222 16.42 3.66 10.11
C ARG A 222 17.51 4.15 9.17
N ARG A 223 17.90 5.41 9.34
CA ARG A 223 19.01 6.04 8.66
C ARG A 223 20.18 6.21 9.64
N ASN A 224 21.37 5.78 9.23
CA ASN A 224 22.61 6.04 9.95
C ASN A 224 23.13 7.44 9.55
N PRO A 225 23.16 8.44 10.45
CA PRO A 225 23.71 9.74 10.13
C PRO A 225 25.21 9.71 9.85
N GLY A 226 25.96 8.77 10.44
CA GLY A 226 27.42 8.68 10.29
C GLY A 226 27.88 8.23 8.90
N THR A 227 27.09 7.39 8.21
CA THR A 227 27.40 6.97 6.83
C THR A 227 26.65 7.78 5.77
N CYS A 228 25.71 8.65 6.18
CA CYS A 228 24.87 9.38 5.25
C CYS A 228 25.60 10.57 4.62
N ILE A 229 25.69 10.57 3.29
CA ILE A 229 26.28 11.68 2.50
C ILE A 229 25.25 12.75 2.08
N SER A 230 24.06 12.78 2.69
CA SER A 230 23.01 13.78 2.44
C SER A 230 22.60 13.98 0.97
N CYS A 231 22.72 12.95 0.13
CA CYS A 231 22.44 13.02 -1.31
C CYS A 231 20.94 13.11 -1.68
N LYS A 232 20.02 12.98 -0.70
CA LYS A 232 18.55 12.99 -0.86
C LYS A 232 17.98 11.98 -1.88
N GLN A 233 18.74 10.94 -2.23
CA GLN A 233 18.24 9.88 -3.14
C GLN A 233 17.10 9.07 -2.51
N CYS A 234 17.14 8.83 -1.20
CA CYS A 234 16.07 8.14 -0.48
C CYS A 234 14.72 8.88 -0.56
N ASP A 235 14.73 10.23 -0.54
CA ASP A 235 13.53 11.05 -0.66
C ASP A 235 12.92 10.94 -2.05
N ARG A 236 13.77 10.98 -3.10
CA ARG A 236 13.35 10.84 -4.50
C ARG A 236 12.87 9.43 -4.83
N ALA A 237 13.39 8.42 -4.12
CA ALA A 237 13.00 7.02 -4.26
C ALA A 237 11.66 6.71 -3.58
N CYS A 238 11.24 7.53 -2.62
CA CYS A 238 10.04 7.27 -1.84
C CYS A 238 8.78 7.56 -2.67
N PRO A 239 7.94 6.55 -2.98
CA PRO A 239 6.71 6.78 -3.74
C PRO A 239 5.74 7.72 -3.01
N MET A 240 5.83 7.77 -1.68
CA MET A 240 4.95 8.57 -0.83
C MET A 240 5.51 9.96 -0.51
N ASN A 241 6.60 10.38 -1.16
CA ASN A 241 7.28 11.67 -0.94
C ASN A 241 7.61 11.94 0.54
N ILE A 242 8.12 10.94 1.25
CA ILE A 242 8.58 11.09 2.64
C ILE A 242 10.03 11.57 2.65
N GLN A 243 10.35 12.53 3.52
CA GLN A 243 11.71 13.05 3.71
C GLN A 243 12.50 12.12 4.64
N VAL A 244 12.98 11.01 4.07
CA VAL A 244 13.79 10.01 4.76
C VAL A 244 15.18 10.57 5.13
N SER A 245 15.71 11.50 4.34
CA SER A 245 17.03 12.11 4.59
C SER A 245 17.05 12.99 5.86
N GLU A 246 15.91 13.54 6.26
CA GLU A 246 15.79 14.49 7.38
C GLU A 246 15.46 13.80 8.71
N THR A 247 15.19 12.49 8.68
CA THR A 247 14.84 11.70 9.88
C THR A 247 15.80 10.55 10.09
N GLU A 248 16.08 10.20 11.35
CA GLU A 248 16.85 8.99 11.68
C GLU A 248 15.97 7.74 11.69
N VAL A 249 14.69 7.88 12.05
CA VAL A 249 13.72 6.78 12.12
C VAL A 249 12.45 7.19 11.41
N VAL A 250 12.08 6.44 10.36
CA VAL A 250 10.87 6.70 9.58
C VAL A 250 9.64 6.21 10.35
N LYS A 251 8.97 7.14 11.04
CA LYS A 251 7.69 6.94 11.75
C LYS A 251 6.49 7.55 11.00
N ASP A 252 6.71 8.06 9.78
CA ASP A 252 5.68 8.70 8.98
C ASP A 252 4.53 7.72 8.68
N VAL A 253 3.30 8.15 8.93
CA VAL A 253 2.08 7.37 8.75
C VAL A 253 1.76 7.07 7.27
N GLN A 254 2.42 7.73 6.33
CA GLN A 254 2.34 7.44 4.90
C GLN A 254 3.30 6.33 4.48
N CYS A 255 4.22 5.88 5.34
CA CYS A 255 5.19 4.85 4.96
C CYS A 255 4.49 3.52 4.67
N ILE A 256 4.64 3.02 3.44
CA ILE A 256 4.06 1.73 3.00
C ILE A 256 5.05 0.56 3.10
N SER A 257 6.16 0.72 3.82
CA SER A 257 7.21 -0.31 3.98
C SER A 257 7.69 -0.98 2.68
N CYS A 258 7.71 -0.24 1.57
CA CYS A 258 8.14 -0.77 0.26
C CYS A 258 9.66 -0.97 0.13
N LEU A 259 10.43 -0.46 1.10
CA LEU A 259 11.90 -0.53 1.17
C LEU A 259 12.64 0.13 0.00
N ALA A 260 11.95 0.89 -0.87
CA ALA A 260 12.56 1.55 -2.03
C ALA A 260 13.65 2.57 -1.69
N CYS A 261 13.63 3.11 -0.47
CA CYS A 261 14.63 4.07 0.02
C CYS A 261 15.88 3.42 0.66
N THR A 262 15.93 2.09 0.79
CA THR A 262 17.01 1.39 1.50
C THR A 262 18.32 1.35 0.71
N SER A 263 19.42 1.02 1.39
CA SER A 263 20.75 0.77 0.79
C SER A 263 20.75 -0.42 -0.17
N GLU A 264 19.87 -1.40 0.06
CA GLU A 264 19.66 -2.53 -0.85
C GLU A 264 18.97 -2.16 -2.17
N SER A 265 18.35 -0.98 -2.26
CA SER A 265 17.54 -0.59 -3.42
C SER A 265 18.10 0.62 -4.17
N GLN A 266 18.30 1.75 -3.48
CA GLN A 266 18.56 3.04 -4.13
C GLN A 266 19.59 3.91 -3.39
N CYS A 267 19.75 3.77 -2.07
CA CYS A 267 20.74 4.58 -1.37
C CYS A 267 22.16 4.17 -1.84
N PRO A 268 23.01 5.12 -2.31
CA PRO A 268 24.29 4.79 -2.94
C PRO A 268 25.36 4.30 -1.95
N VAL A 269 25.15 4.52 -0.66
CA VAL A 269 26.06 4.11 0.41
C VAL A 269 25.47 2.87 1.08
N ALA A 270 26.30 1.83 1.20
CA ALA A 270 25.94 0.60 1.90
C ALA A 270 25.68 0.87 3.38
N ASP A 271 24.74 0.13 3.96
CA ASP A 271 24.39 0.20 5.38
C ASP A 271 24.04 1.59 5.94
N THR A 272 23.48 2.46 5.08
CA THR A 272 23.02 3.78 5.49
C THR A 272 21.53 3.80 5.80
N VAL A 273 20.70 3.14 5.00
CA VAL A 273 19.24 3.10 5.22
C VAL A 273 18.78 1.65 5.21
N ASN A 274 18.48 1.11 6.39
CA ASN A 274 18.13 -0.29 6.56
C ASN A 274 16.85 -0.48 7.38
N LEU A 275 16.19 -1.62 7.21
CA LEU A 275 15.08 -2.05 8.06
C LEU A 275 15.68 -2.79 9.27
N GLN A 276 15.60 -2.20 10.46
CA GLN A 276 16.25 -2.72 11.67
C GLN A 276 15.44 -2.46 12.93
N ILE A 277 15.60 -3.33 13.94
CA ILE A 277 14.94 -3.19 15.25
C ILE A 277 15.65 -2.11 16.08
N ARG A 278 16.97 -2.27 16.30
CA ARG A 278 17.79 -1.38 17.13
C ARG A 278 18.33 -0.21 16.31
N SER A 279 18.69 0.90 16.97
CA SER A 279 19.42 1.99 16.31
C SER A 279 20.81 1.50 15.90
N PHE A 280 21.39 2.15 14.89
CA PHE A 280 22.80 1.96 14.59
C PHE A 280 23.60 2.24 15.88
N ARG A 281 24.44 1.28 16.27
CA ARG A 281 25.42 1.49 17.34
C ARG A 281 26.37 2.57 16.83
N LYS A 282 26.51 3.68 17.55
CA LYS A 282 27.66 4.57 17.34
C LYS A 282 28.87 3.72 17.68
N GLU A 283 29.62 3.29 16.68
CA GLU A 283 30.99 2.86 16.93
C GLU A 283 31.73 4.13 17.37
N GLU A 284 32.00 4.21 18.67
CA GLU A 284 32.93 5.19 19.23
C GLU A 284 34.30 4.91 18.60
N SER A 285 34.73 5.82 17.73
CA SER A 285 36.10 5.89 17.23
C SER A 285 36.83 7.01 17.92
#